data_AF-A0A2T5XX95-F1
#
_entry.id   AF-A0A2T5XX95-F1
#
_cell.length_a   1.000
_cell.length_b   1.000
_cell.length_c   1.000
_cell.angle_alpha   90.00
_cell.angle_beta   90.00
_cell.angle_gamma   90.00
#
_symmetry.space_group_name_H-M   'P 1'
#
loop_
_entity.id
_entity.type
_entity.pdbx_description
1 polymer ?
#
loop_
_entity_poly.entity_id
_entity_poly.type
_entity_poly.pdbx_seq_one_letter_code
_entity_poly.pdbx_strand_id
1 'polypeptide(L)'
;MNTIAQQITYRHALARQLGLTYLQYENLRYEFYNEWCTNLCNTAIGRGLHLKTLITHDTLLNWYDDQWYSEVEKTIERLYGNDITLFNADDVLLLITIYAENILQYYPSILLKKITARAARSEHQANTNRR
;
A
#
# COMPACT_ATOMS: atom_id res chain seq x y z
N MET A 1 -1.35 4.40 -32.50
CA MET A 1 -1.30 5.34 -31.35
C MET A 1 -2.70 5.87 -31.13
N ASN A 2 -3.41 5.33 -30.13
CA ASN A 2 -4.68 5.89 -29.69
C ASN A 2 -4.37 6.95 -28.64
N THR A 3 -4.85 8.16 -28.85
CA THR A 3 -4.77 9.27 -27.90
C THR A 3 -5.32 8.82 -26.55
N ILE A 4 -4.49 8.94 -25.51
CA ILE A 4 -4.82 8.71 -24.11
C ILE A 4 -5.84 9.77 -23.70
N ALA A 5 -7.11 9.59 -24.07
CA ALA A 5 -8.18 10.15 -23.27
C ALA A 5 -7.91 9.61 -21.86
N GLN A 6 -7.63 10.50 -20.91
CA GLN A 6 -7.39 10.17 -19.51
C GLN A 6 -8.49 9.18 -19.09
N GLN A 7 -8.15 7.89 -19.02
CA GLN A 7 -9.00 6.94 -18.36
C GLN A 7 -9.02 7.42 -16.92
N ILE A 8 -10.10 8.11 -16.54
CA ILE A 8 -10.41 8.41 -15.16
C ILE A 8 -10.55 7.03 -14.50
N THR A 9 -9.44 6.53 -13.95
CA THR A 9 -9.43 5.27 -13.22
C THR A 9 -10.31 5.41 -12.00
N TYR A 10 -10.85 4.31 -11.47
CA TYR A 10 -11.74 4.35 -10.31
C TYR A 10 -11.12 5.08 -9.09
N ARG A 11 -9.79 5.04 -8.97
CA ARG A 11 -8.99 5.87 -8.06
C ARG A 11 -9.36 7.37 -8.10
N HIS A 12 -9.58 7.93 -9.28
CA HIS A 12 -9.98 9.34 -9.43
C HIS A 12 -11.42 9.59 -8.95
N ALA A 13 -12.31 8.61 -9.10
CA ALA A 13 -13.67 8.69 -8.59
C ALA A 13 -13.67 8.65 -7.05
N LEU A 14 -12.88 7.77 -6.44
CA LEU A 14 -12.68 7.71 -5.00
C LEU A 14 -12.09 9.02 -4.45
N ALA A 15 -11.02 9.53 -5.07
CA ALA A 15 -10.43 10.81 -4.69
C ALA A 15 -11.47 11.94 -4.70
N ARG A 16 -12.27 12.03 -5.77
CA ARG A 16 -13.33 13.03 -5.88
C ARG A 16 -14.39 12.88 -4.78
N GLN A 17 -14.81 11.65 -4.49
CA GLN A 17 -15.85 11.40 -3.47
C GLN A 17 -15.37 11.76 -2.07
N LEU A 18 -14.07 11.59 -1.81
CA LEU A 18 -13.42 12.03 -0.57
C LEU A 18 -13.14 13.54 -0.51
N GLY A 19 -13.42 14.30 -1.59
CA GLY A 19 -13.06 15.71 -1.68
C GLY A 19 -11.54 15.95 -1.78
N LEU A 20 -10.79 14.95 -2.23
CA LEU A 20 -9.33 14.97 -2.35
C LEU A 20 -8.88 15.22 -3.80
N THR A 21 -7.74 15.87 -3.94
CA THR A 21 -6.95 15.79 -5.17
C THR A 21 -6.38 14.39 -5.35
N TYR A 22 -5.99 14.05 -6.58
CA TYR A 22 -5.32 12.76 -6.85
C TYR A 22 -4.06 12.57 -5.98
N LEU A 23 -3.24 13.61 -5.83
CA LEU A 23 -2.03 13.55 -4.99
C LEU A 23 -2.37 13.32 -3.51
N GLN A 24 -3.43 13.95 -3.00
CA GLN A 24 -3.87 13.71 -1.63
C GLN A 24 -4.38 12.27 -1.43
N TYR A 25 -5.04 11.69 -2.43
CA TYR A 25 -5.43 10.28 -2.40
C TYR A 25 -4.21 9.35 -2.41
N GLU A 26 -3.20 9.64 -3.22
CA GLU A 26 -1.93 8.89 -3.20
C GLU A 26 -1.24 8.96 -1.84
N ASN A 27 -1.25 10.14 -1.20
CA ASN A 27 -0.71 10.31 0.14
C ASN A 27 -1.50 9.51 1.18
N LEU A 28 -2.84 9.50 1.09
CA LEU A 28 -3.70 8.67 1.95
C LEU A 28 -3.32 7.19 1.83
N ARG A 29 -3.24 6.65 0.60
CA ARG A 29 -2.79 5.28 0.36
C ARG A 29 -1.41 5.00 0.96
N TYR A 30 -0.49 5.97 0.87
CA TYR A 30 0.84 5.86 1.45
C TYR A 30 0.82 5.86 2.99
N GLU A 31 -0.12 6.55 3.64
CA GLU A 31 -0.33 6.46 5.09
C GLU A 31 -0.74 5.04 5.50
N PHE A 32 -1.68 4.42 4.80
CA PHE A 32 -2.05 3.02 5.01
C PHE A 32 -0.87 2.06 4.77
N TYR A 33 -0.01 2.34 3.78
CA TYR A 33 1.22 1.57 3.56
C TYR A 33 2.18 1.64 4.75
N ASN A 34 2.37 2.84 5.32
CA ASN A 34 3.24 3.02 6.49
C ASN A 34 2.71 2.28 7.72
N GLU A 35 1.39 2.32 7.94
CA GLU A 35 0.74 1.58 9.00
C GLU A 35 0.89 0.06 8.79
N TRP A 36 0.64 -0.42 7.57
CA TRP A 36 0.85 -1.83 7.21
C TRP A 36 2.30 -2.28 7.44
N CYS A 37 3.29 -1.47 7.06
CA CYS A 37 4.70 -1.75 7.34
C CYS A 37 5.01 -1.80 8.85
N THR A 38 4.41 -0.90 9.62
CA THR A 38 4.54 -0.86 11.08
C THR A 38 3.96 -2.12 11.72
N ASN A 39 2.76 -2.52 11.30
CA ASN A 39 2.12 -3.75 11.75
C ASN A 39 2.95 -4.98 11.38
N LEU A 40 3.48 -5.03 10.15
CA LEU A 40 4.34 -6.11 9.70
C LEU A 40 5.58 -6.26 10.59
N CYS A 41 6.28 -5.18 10.94
CA CYS A 41 7.43 -5.20 11.86
C CYS A 41 7.10 -5.83 13.23
N ASN A 42 5.85 -5.72 13.68
CA ASN A 42 5.41 -6.26 14.97
C ASN A 42 4.99 -7.75 14.89
N THR A 43 4.92 -8.33 13.69
CA THR A 43 4.59 -9.76 13.52
C THR A 43 5.81 -10.67 13.63
N ALA A 44 5.56 -11.97 13.83
CA ALA A 44 6.61 -12.99 13.80
C ALA A 44 7.38 -13.04 12.46
N ILE A 45 6.73 -12.70 11.34
CA ILE A 45 7.32 -12.69 10.00
C ILE A 45 8.22 -11.47 9.80
N GLY A 46 7.87 -10.33 10.40
CA GLY A 46 8.65 -9.09 10.34
C GLY A 46 9.74 -8.97 11.39
N ARG A 47 9.96 -9.99 12.23
CA ARG A 47 10.97 -9.96 13.29
C ARG A 47 12.36 -9.68 12.72
N GLY A 48 12.96 -8.57 13.14
CA GLY A 48 14.28 -8.12 12.67
C GLY A 48 14.25 -7.25 11.40
N LEU A 49 13.07 -6.95 10.84
CA LEU A 49 12.93 -5.92 9.82
C LEU A 49 12.79 -4.55 10.49
N HIS A 50 13.56 -3.58 10.01
CA HIS A 50 13.42 -2.18 10.43
C HIS A 50 12.40 -1.47 9.56
N LEU A 51 11.51 -0.68 10.18
CA LEU A 51 10.48 0.10 9.47
C LEU A 51 11.06 0.92 8.33
N LYS A 52 12.18 1.61 8.57
CA LYS A 52 12.89 2.40 7.55
C LYS A 52 13.25 1.57 6.32
N THR A 53 13.67 0.32 6.51
CA THR A 53 14.01 -0.59 5.40
C THR A 53 12.78 -0.97 4.60
N LEU A 54 11.61 -1.13 5.23
CA LEU A 54 10.37 -1.49 4.54
C LEU A 54 9.81 -0.32 3.75
N ILE A 55 9.62 0.82 4.40
CA ILE A 55 8.94 1.99 3.79
C ILE A 55 9.73 2.57 2.61
N THR A 56 11.05 2.37 2.57
CA THR A 56 11.92 2.84 1.46
C THR A 56 12.17 1.79 0.38
N HIS A 57 11.58 0.59 0.49
CA HIS A 57 11.83 -0.49 -0.47
C HIS A 57 10.81 -0.44 -1.63
N ASP A 58 11.22 0.10 -2.78
CA ASP A 58 10.34 0.30 -3.95
C ASP A 58 9.55 -0.93 -4.37
N THR A 59 10.16 -2.12 -4.39
CA THR A 59 9.45 -3.35 -4.77
C THR A 59 8.33 -3.70 -3.79
N LEU A 60 8.49 -3.37 -2.51
CA LEU A 60 7.46 -3.61 -1.49
C LEU A 60 6.32 -2.62 -1.64
N LEU A 61 6.64 -1.34 -1.91
CA LEU A 61 5.66 -0.31 -2.20
C LEU A 61 4.85 -0.63 -3.47
N ASN A 62 5.51 -1.08 -4.54
CA ASN A 62 4.83 -1.48 -5.78
C ASN A 62 3.91 -2.69 -5.55
N TRP A 63 4.40 -3.70 -4.82
CA TRP A 63 3.56 -4.84 -4.45
C TRP A 63 2.33 -4.41 -3.64
N TYR A 64 2.52 -3.47 -2.71
CA TYR A 64 1.42 -2.93 -1.91
C TYR A 64 0.42 -2.13 -2.77
N ASP A 65 0.88 -1.35 -3.75
CA ASP A 65 -0.01 -0.66 -4.69
C ASP A 65 -0.85 -1.65 -5.51
N ASP A 66 -0.26 -2.76 -5.96
CA ASP A 66 -1.00 -3.83 -6.64
C ASP A 66 -2.08 -4.45 -5.73
N GLN A 67 -1.75 -4.66 -4.45
CA GLN A 67 -2.74 -5.17 -3.48
C GLN A 67 -3.82 -4.13 -3.19
N TRP A 68 -3.47 -2.86 -3.05
CA TRP A 68 -4.43 -1.77 -2.86
C TRP A 68 -5.41 -1.67 -4.02
N TYR A 69 -4.90 -1.73 -5.24
CA TYR A 69 -5.72 -1.73 -6.44
C TYR A 69 -6.70 -2.91 -6.47
N SER A 70 -6.23 -4.14 -6.16
CA SER A 70 -7.06 -5.34 -6.15
C SER A 70 -8.08 -5.36 -5.00
N GLU A 71 -7.59 -5.22 -3.77
CA GLU A 71 -8.38 -5.50 -2.57
C GLU A 71 -9.25 -4.33 -2.16
N VAL A 72 -8.83 -3.09 -2.45
CA VAL A 72 -9.55 -1.87 -2.06
C VAL A 72 -10.29 -1.29 -3.26
N GLU A 73 -9.57 -0.79 -4.27
CA GLU A 73 -10.19 0.00 -5.34
C GLU A 73 -11.14 -0.85 -6.19
N LYS A 74 -10.69 -2.02 -6.66
CA LYS A 74 -11.49 -2.92 -7.48
C LYS A 74 -12.63 -3.57 -6.70
N THR A 75 -12.44 -3.86 -5.41
CA THR A 75 -13.52 -4.37 -4.57
C THR A 75 -14.62 -3.33 -4.40
N ILE A 76 -14.26 -2.09 -4.07
CA ILE A 76 -15.23 -1.00 -3.94
C ILE A 76 -15.91 -0.70 -5.28
N GLU A 77 -15.17 -0.69 -6.40
CA GLU A 77 -15.74 -0.52 -7.74
C GLU A 77 -16.75 -1.62 -8.07
N ARG A 78 -16.41 -2.88 -7.79
CA ARG A 78 -17.29 -4.02 -8.08
C ARG A 78 -18.57 -3.97 -7.26
N LEU A 79 -18.50 -3.53 -6.00
CA LEU A 79 -19.63 -3.55 -5.08
C LEU A 79 -20.48 -2.28 -5.13
N TYR A 80 -19.86 -1.14 -5.42
CA TYR A 80 -20.48 0.19 -5.28
C TYR A 80 -20.26 1.10 -6.49
N GLY A 81 -19.68 0.63 -7.60
CA GLY A 81 -19.14 1.47 -8.68
C GLY A 81 -19.90 2.76 -9.02
N ASN A 82 -21.19 2.65 -9.39
CA ASN A 82 -22.02 3.83 -9.67
C ASN A 82 -22.70 4.42 -8.43
N ASP A 83 -22.90 3.61 -7.40
CA ASP A 83 -23.58 3.99 -6.17
C ASP A 83 -22.65 4.70 -5.18
N ILE A 84 -21.34 4.74 -5.45
CA ILE A 84 -20.33 5.38 -4.61
C ILE A 84 -20.63 6.86 -4.37
N THR A 85 -21.35 7.50 -5.29
CA THR A 85 -21.78 8.91 -5.16
C THR A 85 -22.87 9.12 -4.12
N LEU A 86 -23.53 8.05 -3.65
CA LEU A 86 -24.55 8.11 -2.60
C LEU A 86 -23.94 8.19 -1.20
N PHE A 87 -22.67 7.83 -1.05
CA PHE A 87 -21.93 7.82 0.20
C PHE A 87 -21.27 9.18 0.45
N ASN A 88 -21.22 9.65 1.69
CA ASN A 88 -20.43 10.84 1.99
C ASN A 88 -18.92 10.49 2.08
N ALA A 89 -18.06 11.49 2.27
CA ALA A 89 -16.61 11.27 2.35
C ALA A 89 -16.20 10.35 3.52
N ASP A 90 -16.85 10.47 4.67
CA ASP A 90 -16.54 9.63 5.84
C ASP A 90 -16.93 8.17 5.60
N ASP A 91 -18.07 7.93 4.94
CA ASP A 91 -18.50 6.59 4.55
C ASP A 91 -17.50 5.95 3.57
N VAL A 92 -17.01 6.72 2.58
CA VAL A 92 -16.02 6.23 1.62
C VAL A 92 -14.69 5.93 2.30
N LEU A 93 -14.25 6.77 3.24
CA LEU A 93 -13.04 6.52 4.02
C LEU A 93 -13.19 5.28 4.91
N LEU A 94 -14.37 5.05 5.48
CA LEU A 94 -14.68 3.85 6.25
C LEU A 94 -14.61 2.60 5.35
N LEU A 95 -15.19 2.63 4.15
CA LEU A 95 -15.10 1.53 3.18
C LEU A 95 -13.63 1.23 2.82
N ILE A 96 -12.83 2.27 2.55
CA ILE A 96 -11.40 2.12 2.27
C ILE A 96 -10.69 1.43 3.44
N THR A 97 -10.94 1.90 4.66
CA THR A 97 -10.33 1.31 5.87
C THR A 97 -10.68 -0.17 6.00
N ILE A 98 -11.96 -0.53 5.86
CA ILE A 98 -12.44 -1.92 5.96
C ILE A 98 -11.76 -2.81 4.93
N TYR A 99 -11.69 -2.37 3.67
CA TYR A 99 -11.08 -3.21 2.62
C TYR A 99 -9.56 -3.21 2.67
N ALA A 100 -8.92 -2.18 3.21
CA ALA A 100 -7.48 -2.16 3.45
C ALA A 100 -7.05 -3.21 4.48
N GLU A 101 -7.92 -3.56 5.45
CA GLU A 101 -7.65 -4.66 6.39
C GLU A 101 -7.44 -6.01 5.70
N ASN A 102 -8.04 -6.23 4.52
CA ASN A 102 -7.81 -7.47 3.76
C ASN A 102 -6.34 -7.61 3.34
N ILE A 103 -5.63 -6.51 3.11
CA ILE A 103 -4.20 -6.53 2.77
C ILE A 103 -3.36 -6.98 3.98
N LEU A 104 -3.79 -6.70 5.21
CA LEU A 104 -3.08 -7.13 6.43
C LEU A 104 -3.02 -8.65 6.55
N GLN A 105 -3.95 -9.38 5.94
CA GLN A 105 -3.99 -10.84 5.99
C GLN A 105 -2.94 -11.48 5.08
N TYR A 106 -2.37 -10.73 4.13
CA TYR A 106 -1.42 -11.24 3.15
C TYR A 106 -0.05 -10.57 3.32
N TYR A 107 0.97 -11.38 3.57
CA TYR A 107 2.36 -10.92 3.64
C TYR A 107 3.17 -11.50 2.48
N PRO A 108 3.94 -10.69 1.72
CA PRO A 108 4.71 -11.16 0.58
C PRO A 108 5.98 -11.89 1.04
N SER A 109 5.81 -13.07 1.62
CA SER A 109 6.85 -13.82 2.36
C SER A 109 8.16 -14.02 1.59
N ILE A 110 8.09 -14.27 0.28
CA ILE A 110 9.28 -14.39 -0.59
C ILE A 110 10.01 -13.06 -0.71
N LEU A 111 9.27 -11.96 -0.89
CA LEU A 111 9.84 -10.62 -0.99
C LEU A 111 10.49 -10.23 0.33
N LEU A 112 9.81 -10.45 1.45
CA LEU A 112 10.34 -10.16 2.79
C LEU A 112 11.64 -10.92 3.07
N LYS A 113 11.71 -12.22 2.76
CA LYS A 113 12.95 -13.00 2.89
C LYS A 113 14.11 -12.40 2.08
N LYS A 114 13.84 -11.92 0.85
CA LYS A 114 14.86 -11.27 0.01
C LYS A 114 15.33 -9.94 0.61
N ILE A 115 14.43 -9.17 1.20
CA ILE A 115 14.73 -7.91 1.89
C ILE A 115 15.62 -8.19 3.10
N THR A 116 15.23 -9.13 3.97
CA THR A 116 16.01 -9.51 5.16
C THR A 116 17.41 -10.00 4.79
N ALA A 117 17.52 -10.88 3.79
CA ALA A 117 18.81 -11.43 3.36
C ALA A 117 19.75 -10.37 2.75
N ARG A 118 19.21 -9.29 2.17
CA ARG A 118 20.01 -8.15 1.71
C ARG A 118 20.45 -7.28 2.88
N ALA A 119 19.53 -6.95 3.80
CA ALA A 119 19.84 -6.15 4.98
C ALA A 119 20.97 -6.77 5.82
N ALA A 120 20.88 -8.07 6.12
CA ALA A 120 21.89 -8.80 6.89
C ALA A 120 23.28 -8.80 6.22
N ARG A 121 23.34 -8.86 4.88
CA ARG A 121 24.61 -8.80 4.13
C ARG A 121 25.25 -7.42 4.20
N SER A 122 24.45 -6.36 4.07
CA SER A 122 24.93 -4.98 4.17
C SER A 122 25.50 -4.67 5.57
N GLU A 123 24.84 -5.15 6.63
CA GLU A 123 25.34 -5.00 8.00
C GLU A 123 26.65 -5.75 8.25
N HIS A 124 26.75 -6.99 7.74
CA HIS A 124 27.98 -7.77 7.85
C HIS A 124 29.17 -7.06 7.17
N GLN A 125 28.97 -6.55 5.94
CA GLN A 125 30.00 -5.80 5.24
C GLN A 125 30.38 -4.49 5.94
N ALA A 126 29.41 -3.75 6.47
CA ALA A 126 29.66 -2.52 7.22
C ALA A 126 30.48 -2.76 8.49
N ASN A 127 30.27 -3.88 9.18
CA ASN A 127 31.03 -4.25 10.37
C ASN A 127 32.43 -4.76 10.05
N THR A 128 32.62 -5.48 8.93
CA THR A 128 33.95 -5.93 8.48
C THR A 128 34.83 -4.76 8.05
N ASN A 129 34.27 -3.73 7.39
CA ASN A 129 35.03 -2.56 6.94
C ASN A 129 35.37 -1.54 8.06
N ARG A 130 34.83 -1.73 9.27
CA ARG A 130 35.08 -0.87 10.44
C ARG A 130 36.12 -1.46 11.42
N ARG A 131 36.64 -2.65 11.15
CA ARG A 131 37.73 -3.30 11.90
C ARG A 131 39.02 -3.21 11.12
#